data_AF-A0A9E4WLA0-F1
#
_entry.id   AF-A0A9E4WLA0-F1
#
_cell.length_a   1.000
_cell.length_b   1.000
_cell.length_c   1.000
_cell.angle_alpha   90.00
_cell.angle_beta   90.00
_cell.angle_gamma   90.00
#
_symmetry.space_group_name_H-M   'P 1'
#
loop_
_entity.id
_entity.type
_entity.pdbx_description
1 polymer ?
#
loop_
_entity_poly.entity_id
_entity_poly.type
_entity_poly.pdbx_seq_one_letter_code
_entity_poly.pdbx_strand_id
1 'polypeptide(L)' 'MILSARRRASLLGFILIGAALLAALFFYFASRYLADKDTDLFLVSLVIDGDTILLESGESVRYLGIDTP' A
#
# COMPACT_ATOMS: atom_id res chain seq x y z
N MET A 1 5.38 13.15 -50.62
CA MET A 1 5.49 13.83 -49.31
C MET A 1 4.42 13.43 -48.28
N ILE A 2 3.50 12.49 -48.57
CA ILE A 2 2.36 12.13 -47.70
C ILE A 2 2.62 10.88 -46.82
N LEU A 3 3.60 10.03 -47.17
CA LEU A 3 3.88 8.79 -46.42
C LEU A 3 4.52 9.00 -45.03
N SER A 4 5.22 10.12 -44.80
CA SER A 4 5.89 10.40 -43.52
C SER A 4 4.92 10.83 -42.41
N ALA A 5 3.74 11.35 -42.75
CA ALA A 5 2.73 11.77 -41.78
C ALA A 5 1.98 10.58 -41.16
N ARG A 6 1.65 9.54 -41.96
CA ARG A 6 0.91 8.35 -41.47
C ARG A 6 1.71 7.48 -40.50
N ARG A 7 3.03 7.31 -40.71
CA ARG A 7 3.90 6.54 -39.77
C ARG A 7 4.11 7.25 -38.42
N ARG A 8 4.10 8.59 -38.41
CA ARG A 8 4.22 9.37 -37.17
C ARG A 8 2.96 9.28 -36.31
N ALA A 9 1.77 9.25 -36.94
CA ALA A 9 0.51 9.07 -36.24
C ALA A 9 0.40 7.71 -35.53
N SER A 10 0.89 6.62 -36.14
CA SER A 10 0.91 5.29 -35.50
C SER A 10 1.88 5.21 -34.32
N LEU A 11 3.06 5.81 -34.44
CA LEU A 11 4.07 5.88 -33.37
C LEU A 11 3.56 6.66 -32.14
N LEU A 12 2.91 7.80 -32.36
CA LEU A 12 2.29 8.57 -31.28
C LEU A 12 1.19 7.77 -30.57
N GLY A 13 0.38 7.01 -31.31
CA GLY A 13 -0.62 6.11 -30.73
C GLY A 13 0.00 5.05 -29.81
N PHE A 14 1.08 4.37 -30.25
CA PHE A 14 1.77 3.38 -29.41
C PHE A 14 2.41 3.99 -28.17
N ILE A 15 2.98 5.20 -28.28
CA ILE A 15 3.55 5.92 -27.13
C ILE A 15 2.44 6.27 -26.12
N LEU A 16 1.29 6.74 -26.58
CA LEU A 16 0.16 7.08 -25.70
C LEU A 16 -0.39 5.84 -24.99
N ILE A 17 -0.53 4.71 -25.71
CA ILE A 17 -0.98 3.45 -25.13
C ILE A 17 0.05 2.95 -24.11
N GLY A 18 1.34 2.97 -24.45
CA GLY A 18 2.42 2.56 -23.53
C GLY A 18 2.47 3.43 -22.27
N ALA A 19 2.32 4.75 -22.42
CA ALA A 19 2.25 5.68 -21.29
C ALA A 19 1.01 5.44 -20.41
N ALA A 20 -0.15 5.18 -21.02
CA ALA A 20 -1.37 4.85 -20.29
C ALA A 20 -1.24 3.53 -19.51
N LEU A 21 -0.62 2.51 -20.11
CA LEU A 21 -0.35 1.23 -19.44
C LEU A 21 0.65 1.39 -18.29
N LEU A 22 1.71 2.17 -18.49
CA LEU A 22 2.67 2.48 -17.42
C LEU A 22 2.02 3.26 -16.27
N ALA A 23 1.18 4.25 -16.58
CA ALA A 23 0.45 5.00 -15.57
C ALA A 23 -0.50 4.07 -14.81
N ALA A 24 -1.28 3.23 -15.50
CA ALA A 24 -2.16 2.27 -14.86
C ALA A 24 -1.40 1.30 -13.94
N LEU A 25 -0.24 0.82 -14.39
CA LEU A 25 0.63 -0.03 -13.59
C LEU A 25 1.13 0.71 -12.34
N PHE A 26 1.62 1.94 -12.51
CA PHE A 26 2.08 2.78 -11.42
C PHE A 26 0.97 3.02 -10.38
N PHE A 27 -0.23 3.42 -10.82
CA PHE A 27 -1.35 3.65 -9.91
C PHE A 27 -1.79 2.36 -9.20
N TYR A 28 -1.79 1.22 -9.88
CA TYR A 28 -2.07 -0.07 -9.27
C TYR A 28 -1.11 -0.38 -8.11
N PHE A 29 0.20 -0.23 -8.33
CA PHE A 29 1.19 -0.48 -7.27
C PHE A 29 1.15 0.58 -6.16
N ALA A 30 1.01 1.86 -6.51
CA ALA A 30 0.95 2.95 -5.54
C ALA A 30 -0.24 2.79 -4.58
N SER A 31 -1.42 2.42 -5.10
CA SER A 31 -2.61 2.18 -4.27
C SER A 31 -2.42 1.03 -3.27
N ARG A 32 -1.75 -0.06 -3.68
CA ARG A 32 -1.43 -1.18 -2.80
C ARG A 32 -0.44 -0.81 -1.70
N TYR A 33 0.60 -0.05 -2.05
CA TYR A 33 1.60 0.38 -1.09
C TYR A 33 1.03 1.33 -0.02
N LEU A 34 0.08 2.20 -0.41
CA LEU A 34 -0.58 3.10 0.53
C LEU A 34 -1.65 2.41 1.38
N ALA A 35 -2.25 1.32 0.90
CA ALA A 35 -3.26 0.56 1.66
C ALA A 35 -2.67 -0.22 2.84
N ASP A 36 -1.37 -0.55 2.81
CA ASP A 36 -0.70 -1.36 3.84
C ASP A 36 -0.22 -0.55 5.06
N LYS A 37 -0.71 0.68 5.20
CA LYS A 37 -0.30 1.65 6.23
C LYS A 37 -1.43 1.98 7.21
N ASP A 38 -2.46 1.14 7.31
CA ASP A 38 -3.38 1.19 8.44
C ASP A 38 -2.70 0.54 9.64
N THR A 39 -1.96 1.35 10.39
CA THR A 39 -1.60 1.00 11.76
C THR A 39 -2.86 1.12 12.59
N ASP A 40 -3.47 -0.01 12.92
CA ASP A 40 -4.59 -0.03 13.86
C ASP A 40 -4.13 0.53 15.21
N LEU A 41 -4.86 1.52 15.72
CA LEU A 41 -4.64 2.09 17.04
C LEU A 41 -5.64 1.47 18.02
N PHE A 42 -5.13 0.93 19.11
CA PHE A 42 -5.94 0.33 20.17
C PHE A 42 -5.75 1.08 21.49
N LEU A 43 -6.86 1.29 22.22
CA LEU A 43 -6.80 1.90 23.54
C LEU A 43 -6.50 0.85 24.60
N VAL A 44 -5.48 1.11 25.43
CA VAL A 44 -5.09 0.25 26.54
C VAL A 44 -5.90 0.62 27.78
N SER A 45 -6.54 -0.39 28.40
CA SER A 45 -7.29 -0.24 29.63
C SER A 45 -6.42 -0.53 30.87
N LEU A 46 -5.56 -1.56 30.79
CA LEU A 46 -4.72 -2.00 31.90
C LEU A 46 -3.41 -2.61 31.38
N VAL A 47 -2.31 -2.37 32.10
CA VAL A 47 -1.05 -3.11 31.92
C VAL A 47 -1.03 -4.27 32.91
N ILE A 48 -1.01 -5.51 32.41
CA ILE A 48 -1.04 -6.72 33.24
C ILE A 48 0.38 -7.12 33.64
N ASP A 49 1.28 -7.12 32.66
CA ASP A 49 2.70 -7.46 32.80
C ASP A 49 3.53 -6.63 31.80
N GLY A 50 4.85 -6.73 31.83
CA GLY A 50 5.74 -5.99 30.95
C GLY A 50 5.60 -6.35 29.46
N ASP A 51 5.08 -7.54 29.14
CA ASP A 51 4.80 -7.99 27.78
C ASP A 51 3.30 -8.15 27.47
N THR A 52 2.41 -7.91 28.44
CA THR A 52 0.98 -8.24 28.34
C THR A 52 0.10 -7.09 28.78
N ILE A 53 -0.84 -6.70 27.92
CA ILE A 53 -1.78 -5.60 28.14
C ILE A 53 -3.23 -6.06 27.95
N LEU A 54 -4.17 -5.32 28.55
CA LEU A 54 -5.60 -5.43 28.33
C LEU A 54 -6.08 -4.22 27.53
N LEU A 55 -6.75 -4.47 26.42
CA LEU A 55 -7.39 -3.45 25.60
C LEU A 55 -8.74 -3.03 26.19
N GLU A 56 -9.23 -1.84 25.84
CA GLU A 56 -10.58 -1.39 26.23
C GLU A 56 -11.70 -2.33 25.74
N SER A 57 -11.45 -3.07 24.65
CA SER A 57 -12.35 -4.12 24.15
C SER A 57 -12.51 -5.31 25.12
N GLY A 58 -11.65 -5.42 26.14
CA GLY A 58 -11.56 -6.57 27.04
C GLY A 58 -10.65 -7.69 26.53
N GLU A 59 -10.02 -7.51 25.36
CA GLU A 59 -9.04 -8.45 24.82
C GLU A 59 -7.68 -8.30 25.52
N SER A 60 -7.05 -9.42 25.86
CA SER A 60 -5.68 -9.45 26.39
C SER A 60 -4.70 -9.78 25.26
N VAL A 61 -3.67 -8.95 25.12
CA VAL A 61 -2.66 -9.04 24.06
C VAL A 61 -1.28 -9.18 24.67
N ARG A 62 -0.52 -10.18 24.20
CA ARG A 62 0.89 -10.40 24.55
C ARG A 62 1.80 -10.02 23.38
N TYR A 63 2.87 -9.29 23.66
CA TYR A 63 3.84 -8.87 22.66
C TYR A 63 4.68 -10.06 22.16
N LEU A 64 4.73 -10.22 20.84
CA LEU A 64 5.48 -11.30 20.22
C LEU A 64 6.98 -11.00 20.25
N GLY A 65 7.77 -11.96 20.71
CA GLY A 65 9.24 -11.84 20.78
C GLY A 65 9.76 -11.03 21.96
N ILE A 66 8.90 -10.65 22.91
CA ILE A 66 9.26 -10.03 24.18
C ILE A 66 8.92 -11.04 25.28
N ASP A 67 9.89 -11.30 26.16
CA ASP A 67 9.70 -12.10 27.37
C ASP A 67 10.21 -11.25 28.53
N THR A 68 9.32 -10.93 29.47
CA THR A 68 9.64 -10.05 30.59
C THR A 68 10.03 -10.83 31.85
N PRO A 69 10.98 -10.32 32.65
CA PRO A 69 11.44 -10.98 33.88
C PRO A 69 10.36 -11.24 34.92
#